data_AF-A0A8X7UED7-F1
#
_entry.id   AF-A0A8X7UED7-F1
#
_cell.length_a   1.000
_cell.length_b   1.000
_cell.length_c   1.000
_cell.angle_alpha   90.00
_cell.angle_beta   90.00
_cell.angle_gamma   90.00
#
_symmetry.space_group_name_H-M   'P 1'
#
loop_
_entity.id
_entity.type
_entity.pdbx_description
1 polymer ?
#
loop_
_entity_poly.entity_id
_entity_poly.type
_entity_poly.pdbx_seq_one_letter_code
_entity_poly.pdbx_strand_id
1 'polypeptide(L)'
;MASLSPMTQLSLVHIPGESIPHHVPSTCSFPRKLTITKRIICSPARSSGETSTEGETDGGSSTAVDEAPKETPSLISALNVERALRGLPITDVDHYGRLGLLRNCSYDQVRIGYQDRVKELMEQGLEEEQLKNKMELVKDSYTILSSVEERRMYDWSLARSEKAERYIWPFEVDIMEPSREEPPPQEPEDVGPTRILGYFIGAWLVLGVALSVALNR
;
A
#
# COMPACT_ATOMS: atom_id res chain seq x y z
N MET A 1 50.95 14.20 49.55
CA MET A 1 49.73 13.35 49.45
C MET A 1 49.29 13.34 47.99
N ALA A 2 48.86 12.17 47.49
CA ALA A 2 48.56 11.78 46.09
C ALA A 2 49.83 11.58 45.24
N SER A 3 50.41 10.38 45.04
CA SER A 3 49.93 9.03 44.69
C SER A 3 49.63 8.81 43.20
N LEU A 4 50.49 7.98 42.59
CA LEU A 4 50.25 6.95 41.55
C LEU A 4 51.03 7.12 40.24
N SER A 5 52.05 6.26 40.09
CA SER A 5 52.27 5.46 38.88
C SER A 5 52.22 3.99 39.33
N PRO A 6 51.69 3.06 38.51
CA PRO A 6 52.55 2.46 37.49
C PRO A 6 51.86 2.22 36.12
N MET A 7 52.63 2.49 35.08
CA MET A 7 52.97 1.58 33.98
C MET A 7 52.13 0.29 33.87
N THR A 8 51.22 0.26 32.90
CA THR A 8 50.73 -0.99 32.31
C THR A 8 51.00 -0.95 30.81
N GLN A 9 51.77 -1.96 30.40
CA GLN A 9 52.33 -2.19 29.09
C GLN A 9 51.24 -2.46 28.05
N LEU A 10 51.33 -1.80 26.89
CA LEU A 10 50.59 -2.14 25.68
C LEU A 10 51.04 -3.53 25.20
N SER A 11 50.17 -4.53 25.32
CA SER A 11 50.30 -5.77 24.56
C SER A 11 49.49 -5.63 23.27
N LEU A 12 50.22 -5.35 22.20
CA LEU A 12 49.77 -5.35 20.82
C LEU A 12 49.68 -6.82 20.36
N VAL A 13 48.46 -7.38 20.32
CA VAL A 13 48.20 -8.62 19.59
C VAL A 13 47.73 -8.23 18.20
N HIS A 14 48.65 -8.40 17.25
CA HIS A 14 48.44 -8.22 15.82
C HIS A 14 47.70 -9.44 15.26
N ILE A 15 46.45 -9.27 14.82
CA ILE A 15 45.75 -10.25 13.98
C ILE A 15 45.66 -9.62 12.57
N PRO A 16 46.33 -10.19 11.55
CA PRO A 16 46.30 -9.66 10.20
C PRO A 16 45.08 -10.16 9.43
N GLY A 17 44.40 -9.21 8.77
CA GLY A 17 43.85 -9.37 7.43
C GLY A 17 42.54 -10.17 7.26
N GLU A 18 41.42 -9.44 7.15
CA GLU A 18 40.45 -9.69 6.09
C GLU A 18 39.70 -8.38 5.78
N SER A 19 39.93 -7.87 4.58
CA SER A 19 39.34 -6.64 4.05
C SER A 19 37.90 -6.89 3.60
N ILE A 20 36.93 -6.38 4.35
CA ILE A 20 35.53 -6.29 3.91
C ILE A 20 35.37 -4.94 3.17
N PRO A 21 35.02 -4.93 1.87
CA PRO A 21 34.82 -3.67 1.16
C PRO A 21 33.57 -2.96 1.68
N HIS A 22 33.77 -1.78 2.27
CA HIS A 22 32.70 -0.81 2.51
C HIS A 22 32.17 -0.33 1.16
N HIS A 23 30.99 -0.82 0.76
CA HIS A 23 30.25 -0.26 -0.35
C HIS A 23 29.59 1.06 0.09
N VAL A 24 30.29 2.16 -0.17
CA VAL A 24 29.71 3.50 -0.20
C VAL A 24 28.72 3.55 -1.36
N PRO A 25 27.43 3.87 -1.17
CA PRO A 25 26.57 4.13 -2.31
C PRO A 25 27.00 5.45 -2.95
N SER A 26 27.60 5.29 -4.12
CA SER A 26 28.02 6.33 -5.05
C SER A 26 26.87 7.29 -5.36
N THR A 27 27.17 8.58 -5.28
CA THR A 27 26.39 9.65 -5.90
C THR A 27 26.30 9.41 -7.39
N CYS A 28 25.13 8.97 -7.87
CA CYS A 28 24.82 8.91 -9.29
C CYS A 28 23.85 10.04 -9.63
N SER A 29 24.42 11.13 -10.15
CA SER A 29 23.72 12.15 -10.91
C SER A 29 23.26 11.55 -12.24
N PHE A 30 21.97 11.24 -12.35
CA PHE A 30 21.36 10.79 -13.60
C PHE A 30 20.77 11.97 -14.39
N PRO A 31 20.99 12.02 -15.73
CA PRO A 31 20.41 13.05 -16.57
C PRO A 31 18.90 12.81 -16.76
N ARG A 32 18.16 13.92 -16.62
CA ARG A 32 16.72 14.08 -16.84
C ARG A 32 16.32 13.64 -18.27
N LYS A 33 15.60 12.52 -18.39
CA LYS A 33 14.67 12.29 -19.51
C LYS A 33 13.32 11.87 -18.96
N LEU A 34 12.44 12.85 -18.86
CA LEU A 34 11.04 12.67 -18.50
C LEU A 34 10.33 12.08 -19.72
N THR A 35 10.15 10.75 -19.75
CA THR A 35 9.29 10.12 -20.76
C THR A 35 7.91 9.97 -20.12
N ILE A 36 7.06 10.97 -20.32
CA ILE A 36 5.64 10.90 -19.95
C ILE A 36 4.98 9.89 -20.88
N THR A 37 4.79 8.66 -20.42
CA THR A 37 3.90 7.70 -21.08
C THR A 37 2.47 8.04 -20.66
N LYS A 38 1.77 8.86 -21.46
CA LYS A 38 0.31 9.00 -21.33
C LYS A 38 -0.35 7.68 -21.72
N ARG A 39 -0.83 6.89 -20.76
CA ARG A 39 -1.84 5.85 -21.05
C ARG A 39 -3.17 6.56 -21.32
N ILE A 40 -3.57 6.58 -22.58
CA ILE A 40 -4.93 6.94 -22.98
C ILE A 40 -5.83 5.77 -22.59
N ILE A 41 -6.67 5.97 -21.58
CA ILE A 41 -7.74 5.03 -21.23
C ILE A 41 -8.85 5.24 -22.26
N CYS A 42 -9.10 4.23 -23.10
CA CYS A 42 -10.22 4.23 -24.02
C CYS A 42 -11.52 3.92 -23.25
N SER A 43 -12.42 4.89 -23.16
CA SER A 43 -13.81 4.66 -22.76
C SER A 43 -14.57 3.91 -23.87
N PRO A 44 -15.53 3.03 -23.56
CA PRO A 44 -16.39 2.42 -24.58
C PRO A 44 -17.28 3.49 -25.22
N ALA A 45 -17.20 3.62 -26.54
CA ALA A 45 -18.10 4.46 -27.32
C ALA A 45 -19.52 3.88 -27.29
N ARG A 46 -20.46 4.67 -26.79
CA ARG A 46 -21.90 4.41 -26.85
C ARG A 46 -22.34 4.62 -28.30
N SER A 47 -22.47 3.52 -29.06
CA SER A 47 -23.03 3.55 -30.41
C SER A 47 -24.54 3.69 -30.32
N SER A 48 -25.06 4.88 -30.61
CA SER A 48 -26.45 5.08 -31.00
C SER A 48 -26.65 4.57 -32.42
N GLY A 49 -27.57 3.62 -32.58
CA GLY A 49 -28.10 3.15 -33.85
C GLY A 49 -29.50 2.64 -33.59
N GLU A 50 -30.49 3.48 -33.86
CA GLU A 50 -31.92 3.23 -33.72
C GLU A 50 -32.39 2.22 -34.79
N THR A 51 -33.16 1.20 -34.40
CA THR A 51 -34.38 0.84 -35.12
C THR A 51 -35.31 0.01 -34.22
N SER A 52 -36.59 0.31 -34.39
CA SER A 52 -37.78 0.03 -33.60
C SER A 52 -38.11 -1.45 -33.41
N THR A 53 -38.73 -1.82 -32.27
CA THR A 53 -40.14 -2.30 -32.18
C THR A 53 -40.53 -2.53 -30.71
N GLU A 54 -41.50 -1.73 -30.27
CA GLU A 54 -42.57 -1.91 -29.27
C GLU A 54 -42.44 -2.95 -28.13
N GLY A 55 -42.64 -2.46 -26.91
CA GLY A 55 -42.77 -3.23 -25.67
C GLY A 55 -42.94 -2.28 -24.48
N GLU A 56 -44.13 -1.68 -24.41
CA GLU A 56 -44.59 -0.77 -23.36
C GLU A 56 -44.73 -1.51 -22.02
N THR A 57 -43.99 -1.11 -20.98
CA THR A 57 -44.49 -1.11 -19.59
C THR A 57 -43.80 0.00 -18.81
N ASP A 58 -44.66 0.91 -18.38
CA ASP A 58 -44.46 2.06 -17.52
C ASP A 58 -43.86 1.70 -16.15
N GLY A 59 -43.16 2.65 -15.53
CA GLY A 59 -42.60 2.50 -14.18
C GLY A 59 -41.36 3.34 -13.92
N GLY A 60 -41.49 4.66 -14.01
CA GLY A 60 -40.43 5.59 -13.66
C GLY A 60 -39.97 5.49 -12.21
N SER A 61 -38.67 5.71 -11.98
CA SER A 61 -38.21 6.45 -10.81
C SER A 61 -36.79 6.94 -11.07
N SER A 62 -36.72 8.21 -11.41
CA SER A 62 -35.74 9.19 -10.95
C SER A 62 -34.35 8.68 -10.63
N THR A 63 -33.41 9.13 -11.48
CA THR A 63 -32.01 9.39 -11.16
C THR A 63 -31.90 10.07 -9.79
N ALA A 64 -31.79 9.26 -8.73
CA ALA A 64 -31.41 9.75 -7.42
C ALA A 64 -29.90 9.97 -7.48
N VAL A 65 -29.54 11.23 -7.69
CA VAL A 65 -28.27 11.77 -7.21
C VAL A 65 -28.28 11.50 -5.71
N ASP A 66 -27.65 10.40 -5.31
CA ASP A 66 -27.40 10.10 -3.90
C ASP A 66 -26.43 11.18 -3.44
N GLU A 67 -26.99 12.24 -2.87
CA GLU A 67 -26.21 13.25 -2.15
C GLU A 67 -25.68 12.52 -0.90
N ALA A 68 -24.55 11.85 -1.10
CA ALA A 68 -23.80 11.25 -0.02
C ALA A 68 -23.58 12.34 1.05
N PRO A 69 -23.76 12.04 2.34
CA PRO A 69 -23.41 12.97 3.40
C PRO A 69 -21.99 13.47 3.17
N LYS A 70 -21.64 14.64 3.72
CA LYS A 70 -20.25 15.13 3.82
C LYS A 70 -19.46 14.18 4.72
N GLU A 71 -19.28 12.95 4.25
CA GLU A 71 -18.48 11.93 4.84
C GLU A 71 -17.06 12.43 4.72
N THR A 72 -16.38 12.39 5.85
CA THR A 72 -14.92 12.51 5.91
C THR A 72 -14.29 11.80 4.73
N PRO A 73 -13.21 12.33 4.12
CA PRO A 73 -12.57 11.73 2.96
C PRO A 73 -11.90 10.40 3.36
N SER A 74 -12.69 9.36 3.58
CA SER A 74 -12.25 8.02 3.90
C SER A 74 -11.99 7.28 2.60
N LEU A 75 -10.75 6.82 2.42
CA LEU A 75 -10.37 5.96 1.31
C LEU A 75 -10.77 4.51 1.59
N ILE A 76 -11.05 4.17 2.85
CA ILE A 76 -11.49 2.84 3.28
C ILE A 76 -12.96 2.62 2.89
N SER A 77 -13.18 2.27 1.62
CA SER A 77 -14.48 1.86 1.12
C SER A 77 -14.38 0.56 0.30
N ALA A 78 -15.46 -0.21 0.24
CA ALA A 78 -15.47 -1.47 -0.51
C ALA A 78 -15.13 -1.27 -1.99
N LEU A 79 -15.65 -0.18 -2.60
CA LEU A 79 -15.38 0.17 -3.99
C LEU A 79 -13.90 0.52 -4.21
N ASN A 80 -13.29 1.24 -3.27
CA ASN A 80 -11.87 1.61 -3.35
C ASN A 80 -10.95 0.39 -3.21
N VAL A 81 -11.29 -0.52 -2.29
CA VAL A 81 -10.57 -1.79 -2.13
C VAL A 81 -10.67 -2.63 -3.41
N GLU A 82 -11.85 -2.73 -4.00
CA GLU A 82 -12.06 -3.47 -5.26
C GLU A 82 -11.25 -2.86 -6.42
N ARG A 83 -11.17 -1.53 -6.50
CA ARG A 83 -10.31 -0.82 -7.47
C ARG A 83 -8.83 -1.15 -7.26
N ALA A 84 -8.35 -1.09 -6.02
CA ALA A 84 -6.97 -1.44 -5.67
C ALA A 84 -6.64 -2.92 -5.96
N LEU A 85 -7.61 -3.82 -5.74
CA LEU A 85 -7.49 -5.24 -6.10
C LEU A 85 -7.43 -5.47 -7.61
N ARG A 86 -8.01 -4.58 -8.43
CA ARG A 86 -7.82 -4.59 -9.88
C ARG A 86 -6.48 -3.97 -10.34
N GLY A 87 -5.67 -3.45 -9.41
CA GLY A 87 -4.44 -2.73 -9.73
C GLY A 87 -4.69 -1.32 -10.25
N LEU A 88 -5.85 -0.72 -9.93
CA LEU A 88 -6.16 0.67 -10.22
C LEU A 88 -5.91 1.52 -8.97
N PRO A 89 -5.38 2.75 -9.12
CA PRO A 89 -5.26 3.66 -8.00
C PRO A 89 -6.65 4.01 -7.44
N ILE A 90 -6.73 4.20 -6.12
CA ILE A 90 -7.98 4.57 -5.45
C ILE A 90 -8.40 5.99 -5.85
N THR A 91 -7.42 6.89 -5.92
CA THR A 91 -7.62 8.29 -6.32
C THR A 91 -6.71 8.63 -7.50
N ASP A 92 -7.19 9.51 -8.38
CA ASP A 92 -6.39 10.04 -9.50
C ASP A 92 -5.51 11.24 -9.07
N VAL A 93 -5.64 11.66 -7.81
CA VAL A 93 -4.99 12.83 -7.24
C VAL A 93 -3.71 12.42 -6.53
N ASP A 94 -2.60 13.11 -6.85
CA ASP A 94 -1.36 12.97 -6.09
C ASP A 94 -1.38 13.81 -4.81
N HIS A 95 -1.71 13.17 -3.69
CA HIS A 95 -1.75 13.81 -2.37
C HIS A 95 -0.36 14.24 -1.87
N TYR A 96 0.70 13.48 -2.19
CA TYR A 96 2.07 13.86 -1.83
C TYR A 96 2.51 15.09 -2.63
N GLY A 97 2.28 15.07 -3.95
CA GLY A 97 2.58 16.19 -4.83
C GLY A 97 1.83 17.47 -4.46
N ARG A 98 0.57 17.36 -3.99
CA ARG A 98 -0.21 18.53 -3.55
C ARG A 98 0.42 19.24 -2.34
N LEU A 99 1.03 18.49 -1.43
CA LEU A 99 1.77 19.02 -0.27
C LEU A 99 3.26 19.30 -0.57
N GLY A 100 3.73 19.00 -1.79
CA GLY A 100 5.14 19.14 -2.15
C GLY A 100 6.07 18.14 -1.46
N LEU A 101 5.54 16.99 -1.05
CA LEU A 101 6.27 15.97 -0.31
C LEU A 101 6.72 14.83 -1.22
N LEU A 102 7.80 14.16 -0.82
CA LEU A 102 8.20 12.89 -1.41
C LEU A 102 7.39 11.74 -0.82
N ARG A 103 7.20 10.67 -1.59
CA ARG A 103 6.66 9.41 -1.09
C ARG A 103 7.54 8.89 0.04
N ASN A 104 6.94 8.18 1.00
CA ASN A 104 7.62 7.66 2.21
C ASN A 104 8.14 8.72 3.19
N CYS A 105 7.60 9.95 3.16
CA CYS A 105 7.92 10.98 4.16
C CYS A 105 7.38 10.62 5.56
N SER A 106 7.99 11.14 6.62
CA SER A 106 7.48 10.90 7.98
C SER A 106 6.17 11.65 8.23
N TYR A 107 5.37 11.21 9.22
CA TYR A 107 4.13 11.91 9.60
C TYR A 107 4.39 13.36 10.07
N ASP A 108 5.53 13.61 10.71
CA ASP A 108 5.93 14.98 11.07
C ASP A 108 6.19 15.85 9.83
N GLN A 109 6.80 15.28 8.79
CA GLN A 109 6.99 15.99 7.51
C GLN A 109 5.66 16.29 6.81
N VAL A 110 4.67 15.40 6.92
CA VAL A 110 3.31 15.66 6.42
C VAL A 110 2.69 16.88 7.09
N ARG A 111 2.82 17.00 8.42
CA ARG A 111 2.33 18.16 9.17
C ARG A 111 3.04 19.46 8.76
N ILE A 112 4.36 19.42 8.58
CA ILE A 112 5.15 20.59 8.16
C ILE A 112 4.75 21.00 6.73
N GLY A 113 4.70 20.06 5.78
CA GLY A 113 4.31 20.34 4.39
C GLY A 113 2.90 20.92 4.26
N TYR A 114 1.96 20.47 5.10
CA TYR A 114 0.63 21.09 5.19
C TYR A 114 0.70 22.56 5.63
N GLN A 115 1.43 22.87 6.71
CA GLN A 115 1.55 24.24 7.21
C GLN A 115 2.22 25.17 6.18
N ASP A 116 3.29 24.70 5.53
CA ASP A 116 3.98 25.45 4.48
C ASP A 116 3.05 25.74 3.31
N ARG A 117 2.27 24.75 2.88
CA ARG A 117 1.34 24.92 1.76
C ARG A 117 0.17 25.85 2.08
N VAL A 118 -0.35 25.79 3.31
CA VAL A 118 -1.38 26.72 3.81
C VAL A 118 -0.85 28.15 3.82
N LYS A 119 0.39 28.36 4.31
CA LYS A 119 1.03 29.67 4.33
C LYS A 119 1.23 30.22 2.92
N GLU A 120 1.71 29.40 1.99
CA GLU A 120 1.89 29.81 0.59
C GLU A 120 0.57 30.23 -0.06
N LEU A 121 -0.53 29.51 0.20
CA LEU A 121 -1.85 29.86 -0.32
C LEU A 121 -2.37 31.19 0.23
N MET A 122 -2.09 31.50 1.51
CA MET A 122 -2.43 32.79 2.11
C MET A 122 -1.62 33.94 1.51
N GLU A 123 -0.33 33.70 1.21
CA GLU A 123 0.56 34.69 0.60
C GLU A 123 0.25 34.97 -0.87
N GLN A 124 -0.36 34.01 -1.58
CA GLN A 124 -0.71 34.15 -3.01
C GLN A 124 -1.83 35.18 -3.28
N GLY A 125 -2.52 35.70 -2.26
CA GLY A 125 -3.51 36.78 -2.43
C GLY A 125 -4.64 36.45 -3.39
N LEU A 126 -5.04 35.17 -3.46
CA LEU A 126 -6.09 34.68 -4.35
C LEU A 126 -7.48 35.19 -3.94
N GLU A 127 -8.40 35.17 -4.89
CA GLU A 127 -9.82 35.38 -4.63
C GLU A 127 -10.34 34.39 -3.58
N GLU A 128 -11.22 34.85 -2.68
CA GLU A 128 -11.66 34.10 -1.49
C GLU A 128 -12.22 32.71 -1.83
N GLU A 129 -12.98 32.60 -2.92
CA GLU A 129 -13.56 31.32 -3.36
C GLU A 129 -12.48 30.35 -3.85
N GLN A 130 -11.54 30.82 -4.67
CA GLN A 130 -10.43 30.00 -5.15
C GLN A 130 -9.50 29.59 -4.00
N LEU A 131 -9.26 30.51 -3.06
CA LEU A 131 -8.47 30.25 -1.87
C LEU A 131 -9.12 29.16 -1.02
N LYS A 132 -10.43 29.26 -0.77
CA LYS A 132 -11.17 28.26 -0.01
C LYS A 132 -11.12 26.88 -0.66
N ASN A 133 -11.36 26.81 -1.98
CA ASN A 133 -11.31 25.55 -2.71
C ASN A 133 -9.91 24.90 -2.61
N LYS A 134 -8.84 25.67 -2.86
CA LYS A 134 -7.46 25.17 -2.73
C LYS A 134 -7.14 24.75 -1.29
N MET A 135 -7.63 25.48 -0.31
CA MET A 135 -7.46 25.16 1.11
C MET A 135 -8.13 23.83 1.45
N GLU A 136 -9.35 23.59 0.97
CA GLU A 136 -10.06 22.32 1.14
C GLU A 136 -9.27 21.16 0.50
N LEU A 137 -8.80 21.33 -0.74
CA LEU A 137 -7.98 20.31 -1.42
C LEU A 137 -6.68 19.95 -0.67
N VAL A 138 -6.02 20.94 -0.07
CA VAL A 138 -4.82 20.76 0.74
C VAL A 138 -5.17 20.06 2.07
N LYS A 139 -6.27 20.46 2.71
CA LYS A 139 -6.78 19.84 3.93
C LYS A 139 -7.17 18.37 3.72
N ASP A 140 -7.80 18.04 2.59
CA ASP A 140 -8.16 16.67 2.25
C ASP A 140 -6.92 15.78 2.12
N SER A 141 -5.88 16.30 1.44
CA SER A 141 -4.63 15.56 1.27
C SER A 141 -3.88 15.37 2.58
N TYR A 142 -3.89 16.39 3.45
CA TYR A 142 -3.37 16.26 4.80
C TYR A 142 -4.15 15.24 5.63
N THR A 143 -5.48 15.22 5.53
CA THR A 143 -6.33 14.28 6.28
C THR A 143 -6.00 12.83 5.92
N ILE A 144 -5.85 12.54 4.62
CA ILE A 144 -5.46 11.21 4.13
C ILE A 144 -4.04 10.83 4.57
N LEU A 145 -3.06 11.74 4.44
CA LEU A 145 -1.65 11.43 4.72
C LEU A 145 -1.27 11.49 6.20
N SER A 146 -2.12 12.07 7.05
CA SER A 146 -1.89 12.15 8.50
C SER A 146 -2.44 10.95 9.27
N SER A 147 -3.50 10.31 8.75
CA SER A 147 -4.06 9.08 9.30
C SER A 147 -3.25 7.86 8.86
N VAL A 148 -3.01 6.93 9.77
CA VAL A 148 -2.20 5.72 9.50
C VAL A 148 -2.93 4.82 8.51
N GLU A 149 -4.20 4.54 8.77
CA GLU A 149 -5.00 3.58 8.00
C GLU A 149 -5.25 4.10 6.58
N GLU A 150 -5.58 5.39 6.46
CA GLU A 150 -5.86 6.03 5.18
C GLU A 150 -4.60 6.13 4.32
N ARG A 151 -3.48 6.53 4.94
CA ARG A 151 -2.18 6.57 4.26
C ARG A 151 -1.74 5.19 3.80
N ARG A 152 -1.89 4.16 4.65
CA ARG A 152 -1.58 2.78 4.29
C ARG A 152 -2.40 2.32 3.07
N MET A 153 -3.70 2.63 3.05
CA MET A 153 -4.57 2.31 1.91
C MET A 153 -4.17 3.06 0.64
N TYR A 154 -3.83 4.33 0.76
CA TYR A 154 -3.36 5.15 -0.35
C TYR A 154 -2.04 4.61 -0.92
N ASP A 155 -1.03 4.42 -0.08
CA ASP A 155 0.29 3.90 -0.45
C ASP A 155 0.20 2.49 -1.03
N TRP A 156 -0.68 1.65 -0.48
CA TRP A 156 -0.97 0.31 -1.02
C TRP A 156 -1.56 0.35 -2.42
N SER A 157 -2.53 1.24 -2.66
CA SER A 157 -3.12 1.38 -3.99
C SER A 157 -2.10 1.85 -5.03
N LEU A 158 -1.19 2.74 -4.66
CA LEU A 158 -0.09 3.19 -5.53
C LEU A 158 0.84 2.03 -5.86
N ALA A 159 1.32 1.28 -4.85
CA ALA A 159 2.21 0.15 -5.04
C ALA A 159 1.59 -0.96 -5.91
N ARG A 160 0.29 -1.23 -5.73
CA ARG A 160 -0.49 -2.16 -6.56
C ARG A 160 -0.62 -1.71 -8.00
N SER A 161 -0.86 -0.42 -8.22
CA SER A 161 -0.95 0.15 -9.56
C SER A 161 0.36 0.08 -10.34
N GLU A 162 1.50 0.11 -9.64
CA GLU A 162 2.83 -0.05 -10.23
C GLU A 162 3.17 -1.52 -10.52
N LYS A 163 2.73 -2.45 -9.66
CA LYS A 163 3.05 -3.89 -9.74
C LYS A 163 1.78 -4.74 -9.76
N ALA A 164 0.99 -4.62 -10.82
CA ALA A 164 -0.30 -5.32 -10.93
C ALA A 164 -0.19 -6.86 -10.92
N GLU A 165 0.95 -7.42 -11.30
CA GLU A 165 1.16 -8.88 -11.40
C GLU A 165 1.31 -9.58 -10.05
N ARG A 166 1.83 -8.90 -9.03
CA ARG A 166 2.11 -9.50 -7.72
C ARG A 166 1.18 -8.90 -6.66
N TYR A 167 0.60 -9.77 -5.83
CA TYR A 167 -0.09 -9.31 -4.64
C TYR A 167 0.92 -8.73 -3.64
N ILE A 168 0.67 -7.51 -3.20
CA ILE A 168 1.43 -6.79 -2.18
C ILE A 168 0.48 -6.60 -1.01
N TRP A 169 0.89 -6.93 0.20
CA TRP A 169 0.07 -6.68 1.38
C TRP A 169 0.07 -5.18 1.75
N PRO A 170 -1.05 -4.61 2.23
CA PRO A 170 -1.09 -3.22 2.69
C PRO A 170 -0.06 -2.88 3.76
N PHE A 171 0.28 -3.85 4.61
CA PHE A 171 1.27 -3.68 5.68
C PHE A 171 2.73 -3.74 5.20
N GLU A 172 2.99 -4.26 3.99
CA GLU A 172 4.36 -4.27 3.42
C GLU A 172 4.81 -2.88 2.96
N VAL A 173 3.86 -2.01 2.64
CA VAL A 173 4.13 -0.62 2.20
C VAL A 173 3.99 0.40 3.31
N ASP A 174 3.53 -0.02 4.48
CA ASP A 174 3.42 0.85 5.63
C ASP A 174 4.81 1.27 6.13
N ILE A 175 4.96 2.55 6.44
CA ILE A 175 6.19 3.16 6.95
C ILE A 175 6.30 2.93 8.46
N MET A 176 5.20 2.60 9.13
CA MET A 176 5.24 2.26 10.55
C MET A 176 6.14 1.05 10.78
N GLU A 177 7.07 1.17 11.74
CA GLU A 177 7.81 0.01 12.20
C GLU A 177 6.81 -1.04 12.68
N PRO A 178 6.88 -2.30 12.20
CA PRO A 178 6.07 -3.37 12.78
C PRO A 178 6.39 -3.43 14.28
N SER A 179 5.38 -3.63 15.12
CA SER A 179 5.58 -3.74 16.56
C SER A 179 6.67 -4.78 16.82
N ARG A 180 7.70 -4.41 17.60
CA ARG A 180 8.75 -5.36 18.05
C ARG A 180 8.22 -6.36 19.08
N GLU A 181 6.91 -6.39 19.29
CA GLU A 181 6.25 -7.39 20.11
C GLU A 181 6.42 -8.73 19.40
N GLU A 182 6.90 -9.73 20.14
CA GLU A 182 6.98 -11.09 19.62
C GLU A 182 5.57 -11.48 19.14
N PRO A 183 5.45 -12.11 17.95
CA PRO A 183 4.16 -12.59 17.49
C PRO A 183 3.54 -13.43 18.60
N PRO A 184 2.20 -13.33 18.81
CA PRO A 184 1.55 -14.10 19.85
C PRO A 184 1.97 -15.57 19.75
N PRO A 185 2.21 -16.25 20.88
CA PRO A 185 2.61 -17.66 20.88
C PRO A 185 1.69 -18.41 19.93
N GLN A 186 2.28 -19.02 18.89
CA GLN A 186 1.48 -19.78 17.93
C GLN A 186 0.70 -20.82 18.71
N GLU A 187 -0.63 -20.75 18.61
CA GLU A 187 -1.47 -21.80 19.16
C GLU A 187 -0.99 -23.13 18.58
N PRO A 188 -0.88 -24.19 19.40
CA PRO A 188 -0.47 -25.49 18.89
C PRO A 188 -1.41 -25.87 17.75
N GLU A 189 -0.85 -26.07 16.55
CA GLU A 189 -1.63 -26.50 15.39
C GLU A 189 -2.48 -27.71 15.81
N ASP A 190 -3.81 -27.63 15.63
CA ASP A 190 -4.71 -28.76 15.90
C ASP A 190 -4.56 -29.82 14.81
N VAL A 191 -3.44 -30.54 14.88
CA VAL A 191 -3.03 -31.60 13.96
C VAL A 191 -3.74 -32.92 14.23
N GLY A 192 -4.57 -33.01 15.28
CA GLY A 192 -5.20 -34.27 15.70
C GLY A 192 -6.10 -34.86 14.61
N PRO A 193 -7.17 -34.16 14.22
CA PRO A 193 -8.13 -34.66 13.23
C PRO A 193 -7.52 -34.87 11.84
N THR A 194 -6.65 -33.94 11.39
CA THR A 194 -6.02 -33.98 10.06
C THR A 194 -5.03 -35.13 9.92
N ARG A 195 -4.28 -35.45 10.98
CA ARG A 195 -3.36 -36.59 11.01
C ARG A 195 -4.10 -37.94 10.97
N ILE A 196 -5.21 -38.07 11.68
CA ILE A 196 -6.04 -39.30 11.66
C ILE A 196 -6.63 -39.54 10.27
N LEU A 197 -7.17 -38.49 9.64
CA LEU A 197 -7.70 -38.58 8.28
C LEU A 197 -6.61 -38.95 7.27
N GLY A 198 -5.40 -38.40 7.41
CA GLY A 198 -4.25 -38.76 6.58
C GLY A 198 -3.91 -40.25 6.65
N TYR A 199 -3.89 -40.83 7.86
CA TYR A 199 -3.68 -42.28 8.01
C TYR A 199 -4.85 -43.11 7.47
N PHE A 200 -6.09 -42.65 7.62
CA PHE A 200 -7.26 -43.34 7.09
C PHE A 200 -7.22 -43.42 5.56
N ILE A 201 -6.94 -42.29 4.89
CA ILE A 201 -6.81 -42.22 3.43
C ILE A 201 -5.63 -43.09 2.97
N GLY A 202 -4.48 -43.00 3.64
CA GLY A 202 -3.30 -43.81 3.33
C GLY A 202 -3.55 -45.32 3.46
N ALA A 203 -4.17 -45.74 4.56
CA ALA A 203 -4.52 -47.14 4.80
C ALA A 203 -5.52 -47.66 3.77
N TRP A 204 -6.52 -46.86 3.41
CA TRP A 204 -7.51 -47.22 2.40
C TRP A 204 -6.89 -47.37 1.01
N LEU A 205 -5.93 -46.50 0.65
CA LEU A 205 -5.20 -46.58 -0.62
C LEU A 205 -4.38 -47.89 -0.68
N VAL A 206 -3.62 -48.20 0.37
CA VAL A 206 -2.83 -49.44 0.44
C VAL A 206 -3.74 -50.66 0.36
N LEU A 207 -4.86 -50.65 1.10
CA LEU A 207 -5.83 -51.74 1.09
C LEU A 207 -6.45 -51.92 -0.31
N GLY A 208 -6.82 -50.84 -0.99
CA GLY A 208 -7.34 -50.87 -2.35
C GLY A 208 -6.35 -51.45 -3.36
N VAL A 209 -5.08 -51.06 -3.28
CA VAL A 209 -4.01 -51.63 -4.13
C VAL A 209 -3.83 -53.12 -3.87
N ALA A 210 -3.78 -53.52 -2.59
CA ALA A 210 -3.63 -54.93 -2.23
C ALA A 210 -4.81 -55.79 -2.71
N LEU A 211 -6.04 -55.32 -2.53
CA LEU A 211 -7.25 -55.97 -3.04
C LEU A 211 -7.26 -56.04 -4.56
N SER A 212 -6.82 -54.98 -5.25
CA SER A 212 -6.72 -54.98 -6.72
C SER A 212 -5.75 -56.04 -7.23
N VAL A 213 -4.57 -56.17 -6.62
CA VAL A 213 -3.59 -57.22 -6.98
C VAL A 213 -4.11 -58.62 -6.65
N ALA A 214 -4.79 -58.78 -5.52
CA ALA A 214 -5.31 -60.07 -5.09
C ALA A 214 -6.50 -60.57 -5.93
N LEU A 215 -7.39 -59.66 -6.36
CA LEU A 215 -8.60 -59.99 -7.12
C LEU A 215 -8.40 -60.00 -8.64
N ASN A 216 -7.33 -59.38 -9.15
CA ASN A 216 -6.97 -59.39 -10.57
C ASN A 216 -6.03 -60.57 -10.93
N ARG A 217 -6.06 -61.63 -10.10
CA ARG A 217 -5.32 -62.88 -10.26
C ARG A 217 -6.30 -64.02 -10.48
#